data_AF-A0A128FJT2-F1
#
_entry.id   AF-A0A128FJT2-F1
#
_cell.length_a   1.000
_cell.length_b   1.000
_cell.length_c   1.000
_cell.angle_alpha   90.00
_cell.angle_beta   90.00
_cell.angle_gamma   90.00
#
_symmetry.space_group_name_H-M   'P 1'
#
loop_
_entity.id
_entity.type
_entity.pdbx_description
1 polymer ?
#
loop_
_entity_poly.entity_id
_entity_poly.type
_entity_poly.pdbx_seq_one_letter_code
_entity_poly.pdbx_strand_id
1 'polypeptide(L)'
;MAIRLTKIVCILAGLMLLPMALANTSDGEGKVFPNTEQMKKALSAMGFDQPWNMTEGGEKQALNNGELWVRDGHYFAVMAVHDDNEQTMQVSLINNLSICAQLGIAATGDSSKSVFSAFTHLTGKALNKPETTAFNERTPFHYHVLITEMIAESTLMQCGVKNQ
;
A
#
# COMPACT_ATOMS: atom_id res chain seq x y z
N MET A 1 -60.96 31.03 24.66
CA MET A 1 -60.75 29.57 24.52
C MET A 1 -61.13 29.20 23.09
N ALA A 2 -60.15 28.94 22.22
CA ALA A 2 -60.36 28.46 20.86
C ALA A 2 -59.12 27.66 20.46
N ILE A 3 -59.30 26.35 20.35
CA ILE A 3 -58.28 25.39 19.91
C ILE A 3 -58.28 25.42 18.38
N ARG A 4 -57.15 25.75 17.76
CA ARG A 4 -56.92 25.53 16.32
C ARG A 4 -55.81 24.50 16.15
N LEU A 5 -56.23 23.28 15.81
CA LEU A 5 -55.39 22.25 15.20
C LEU A 5 -55.08 22.66 13.75
N THR A 6 -53.80 22.77 13.40
CA THR A 6 -53.38 22.88 12.01
C THR A 6 -52.14 22.03 11.76
N LYS A 7 -52.42 20.85 11.18
CA LYS A 7 -51.69 20.11 10.15
C LYS A 7 -50.15 20.12 10.15
N ILE A 8 -49.63 18.95 10.50
CA ILE A 8 -48.41 18.26 10.05
C ILE A 8 -47.84 18.81 8.73
N VAL A 9 -46.57 19.24 8.77
CA VAL A 9 -45.64 19.08 7.65
C VAL A 9 -44.31 18.59 8.24
N CYS A 10 -44.08 17.28 8.14
CA CYS A 10 -42.77 16.68 8.34
C CYS A 10 -41.89 17.03 7.13
N ILE A 11 -40.86 17.84 7.33
CA ILE A 11 -39.73 17.94 6.40
C ILE A 11 -38.53 17.31 7.10
N LEU A 12 -38.43 15.98 7.00
CA LEU A 12 -37.14 15.30 7.14
C LEU A 12 -36.33 15.68 5.91
N ALA A 13 -35.53 16.75 6.01
CA ALA A 13 -34.44 16.99 5.08
C ALA A 13 -33.34 15.98 5.39
N GLY A 14 -33.49 14.78 4.83
CA GLY A 14 -32.45 13.76 4.76
C GLY A 14 -31.29 14.31 3.94
N LEU A 15 -30.26 14.79 4.64
CA LEU A 15 -28.94 14.97 4.05
C LEU A 15 -28.41 13.56 3.77
N MET A 16 -28.61 13.09 2.54
CA MET A 16 -28.02 11.85 2.05
C MET A 16 -26.50 12.05 2.03
N LEU A 17 -25.84 11.57 3.08
CA LEU A 17 -24.45 11.13 3.01
C LEU A 17 -24.41 10.01 1.97
N LEU A 18 -24.10 10.35 0.72
CA LEU A 18 -23.71 9.37 -0.28
C LEU A 18 -22.41 8.71 0.23
N PRO A 19 -22.41 7.42 0.59
CA PRO A 19 -21.14 6.72 0.70
C PRO A 19 -20.55 6.73 -0.70
N MET A 20 -19.35 7.29 -0.86
CA MET A 20 -18.47 6.91 -1.95
C MET A 20 -18.15 5.43 -1.72
N ALA A 21 -19.05 4.57 -2.17
CA ALA A 21 -18.80 3.16 -2.31
C ALA A 21 -17.64 3.05 -3.30
N LEU A 22 -16.45 2.78 -2.78
CA LEU A 22 -15.40 2.08 -3.51
C LEU A 22 -16.08 0.85 -4.11
N ALA A 23 -16.39 0.95 -5.40
CA ALA A 23 -16.99 -0.13 -6.13
C ALA A 23 -16.01 -1.30 -6.09
N ASN A 24 -16.36 -2.31 -5.28
CA ASN A 24 -15.94 -3.69 -5.46
C ASN A 24 -16.19 -4.06 -6.92
N THR A 25 -15.14 -4.11 -7.73
CA THR A 25 -15.19 -4.87 -8.98
C THR A 25 -14.84 -6.32 -8.67
N SER A 26 -15.90 -7.13 -8.71
CA SER A 26 -15.98 -8.53 -9.14
C SER A 26 -14.97 -9.54 -8.59
N ASP A 27 -15.44 -10.35 -7.63
CA ASP A 27 -15.14 -11.78 -7.59
C ASP A 27 -15.57 -12.40 -8.94
N GLY A 28 -14.65 -12.62 -9.86
CA GLY A 28 -14.91 -13.42 -11.07
C GLY A 28 -14.11 -13.08 -12.32
N GLU A 29 -13.51 -11.90 -12.42
CA GLU A 29 -12.52 -11.60 -13.46
C GLU A 29 -11.12 -11.87 -12.89
N GLY A 30 -10.30 -12.65 -13.60
CA GLY A 30 -8.94 -12.93 -13.17
C GLY A 30 -8.20 -11.62 -12.89
N LYS A 31 -7.71 -11.44 -11.66
CA LYS A 31 -7.03 -10.21 -11.25
C LYS A 31 -5.83 -9.97 -12.17
N VAL A 32 -5.87 -8.89 -12.93
CA VAL A 32 -4.79 -8.48 -13.84
C VAL A 32 -3.82 -7.58 -13.08
N PHE A 33 -2.52 -7.76 -13.31
CA PHE A 33 -1.51 -6.84 -12.81
C PHE A 33 -1.77 -5.44 -13.37
N PRO A 34 -1.96 -4.40 -12.53
CA PRO A 34 -2.29 -3.07 -13.02
C PRO A 34 -1.15 -2.56 -13.90
N ASN A 35 -1.46 -1.73 -14.87
CA ASN A 35 -0.42 -0.98 -15.58
C ASN A 35 0.06 0.22 -14.74
N THR A 36 1.14 0.85 -15.18
CA THR A 36 1.79 1.99 -14.51
C THR A 36 0.82 3.12 -14.14
N GLU A 37 -0.06 3.54 -15.04
CA GLU A 37 -1.01 4.64 -14.78
C GLU A 37 -2.12 4.24 -13.81
N GLN A 38 -2.62 3.00 -13.90
CA GLN A 38 -3.57 2.46 -12.94
C GLN A 38 -2.96 2.37 -11.54
N MET A 39 -1.70 1.93 -11.45
CA MET A 39 -0.97 1.83 -10.19
C MET A 39 -0.77 3.21 -9.55
N LYS A 40 -0.28 4.20 -10.31
CA LYS A 40 -0.11 5.57 -9.81
C LYS A 40 -1.43 6.18 -9.32
N LYS A 41 -2.52 5.96 -10.06
CA LYS A 41 -3.84 6.44 -9.66
C LYS A 41 -4.32 5.80 -8.34
N ALA A 42 -4.12 4.49 -8.19
CA ALA A 42 -4.47 3.78 -6.96
C ALA A 42 -3.64 4.27 -5.77
N LEU A 43 -2.33 4.45 -5.97
CA LEU A 43 -1.41 4.99 -4.97
C LEU A 43 -1.75 6.43 -4.57
N SER A 44 -2.07 7.29 -5.54
CA SER A 44 -2.53 8.66 -5.27
C SER A 44 -3.78 8.69 -4.40
N ALA A 45 -4.76 7.81 -4.67
CA ALA A 45 -5.95 7.68 -3.82
C ALA A 45 -5.65 7.20 -2.40
N MET A 46 -4.47 6.61 -2.15
CA MET A 46 -4.00 6.18 -0.84
C MET A 46 -3.08 7.21 -0.15
N GLY A 47 -2.89 8.40 -0.76
CA GLY A 47 -2.09 9.49 -0.19
C GLY A 47 -0.65 9.58 -0.73
N PHE A 48 -0.29 8.80 -1.75
CA PHE A 48 0.98 8.96 -2.46
C PHE A 48 0.81 9.96 -3.61
N ASP A 49 0.82 11.24 -3.28
CA ASP A 49 0.46 12.35 -4.20
C ASP A 49 1.66 13.18 -4.70
N GLN A 50 2.88 12.79 -4.30
CA GLN A 50 4.09 13.49 -4.74
C GLN A 50 4.37 13.22 -6.23
N PRO A 51 5.08 14.14 -6.91
CA PRO A 51 5.41 13.97 -8.32
C PRO A 51 6.25 12.72 -8.61
N TRP A 52 5.91 12.02 -9.69
CA TRP A 52 6.70 10.92 -10.25
C TRP A 52 7.81 11.49 -11.13
N ASN A 53 9.04 11.05 -10.87
CA ASN A 53 10.23 11.43 -11.61
C ASN A 53 10.68 10.26 -12.47
N MET A 54 10.82 10.49 -13.77
CA MET A 54 11.33 9.51 -14.72
C MET A 54 12.83 9.28 -14.49
N THR A 55 13.24 8.02 -14.52
CA THR A 55 14.64 7.57 -14.42
C THR A 55 14.91 6.52 -15.51
N GLU A 56 16.18 6.11 -15.70
CA GLU A 56 16.53 5.10 -16.70
C GLU A 56 15.86 3.72 -16.47
N GLY A 57 15.43 3.44 -15.23
CA GLY A 57 14.84 2.16 -14.83
C GLY A 57 13.33 2.17 -14.66
N GLY A 58 12.64 3.29 -14.89
CA GLY A 58 11.21 3.48 -14.60
C GLY A 58 10.97 4.79 -13.85
N GLU A 59 9.87 4.88 -13.12
CA GLU A 59 9.47 6.10 -12.44
C GLU A 59 9.58 5.94 -10.92
N LYS A 60 9.94 7.02 -10.24
CA LYS A 60 10.01 7.05 -8.79
C LYS A 60 9.38 8.29 -8.18
N GLN A 61 8.80 8.11 -7.01
CA GLN A 61 8.30 9.17 -6.16
C GLN A 61 9.08 9.14 -4.84
N ALA A 62 9.40 10.30 -4.29
CA ALA A 62 10.01 10.40 -2.97
C ALA A 62 9.01 10.07 -1.85
N LEU A 63 9.50 9.42 -0.80
CA LEU A 63 8.84 9.19 0.48
C LEU A 63 9.65 9.87 1.59
N ASN A 64 9.02 10.12 2.74
CA ASN A 64 9.71 10.73 3.89
C ASN A 64 10.92 9.90 4.37
N ASN A 65 10.90 8.60 4.13
CA ASN A 65 11.90 7.65 4.58
C ASN A 65 12.45 6.78 3.44
N GLY A 66 12.33 7.22 2.19
CA GLY A 66 12.78 6.42 1.05
C GLY A 66 12.16 6.81 -0.28
N GLU A 67 11.90 5.82 -1.11
CA GLU A 67 11.39 6.02 -2.47
C GLU A 67 10.36 4.93 -2.83
N LEU A 68 9.35 5.33 -3.58
CA LEU A 68 8.37 4.45 -4.20
C LEU A 68 8.70 4.35 -5.69
N TRP A 69 8.73 3.13 -6.21
CA TRP A 69 9.17 2.82 -7.57
C TRP A 69 8.08 2.10 -8.35
N VAL A 70 7.90 2.55 -9.59
CA VAL A 70 7.08 1.91 -10.60
C VAL A 70 7.98 1.58 -11.78
N ARG A 71 8.23 0.28 -11.98
CA ARG A 71 8.99 -0.27 -13.12
C ARG A 71 8.12 -1.35 -13.76
N ASP A 72 8.13 -1.47 -15.08
CA ASP A 72 7.21 -2.39 -15.76
C ASP A 72 7.31 -3.83 -15.21
N GLY A 73 6.18 -4.34 -14.71
CA GLY A 73 6.10 -5.66 -14.06
C GLY A 73 6.58 -5.72 -12.61
N HIS A 74 6.95 -4.59 -11.99
CA HIS A 74 7.47 -4.55 -10.63
C HIS A 74 7.21 -3.20 -9.93
N TYR A 75 6.36 -3.24 -8.90
CA TYR A 75 6.08 -2.09 -8.04
C TYR A 75 6.68 -2.33 -6.67
N PHE A 76 7.49 -1.40 -6.17
CA PHE A 76 8.21 -1.59 -4.92
C PHE A 76 8.53 -0.27 -4.23
N ALA A 77 8.74 -0.32 -2.93
CA ALA A 77 9.31 0.76 -2.14
C ALA A 77 10.69 0.34 -1.63
N VAL A 78 11.60 1.29 -1.54
CA VAL A 78 12.91 1.15 -0.86
C VAL A 78 12.94 2.18 0.25
N MET A 79 13.00 1.73 1.49
CA MET A 79 12.85 2.60 2.67
C MET A 79 13.95 2.32 3.68
N ALA A 80 14.39 3.36 4.37
CA ALA A 80 15.32 3.23 5.48
C ALA A 80 14.67 2.46 6.65
N VAL A 81 15.48 1.65 7.32
CA VAL A 81 15.19 1.05 8.61
C VAL A 81 16.16 1.71 9.59
N HIS A 82 15.61 2.48 10.53
CA HIS A 82 16.42 3.17 11.54
C HIS A 82 16.70 2.19 12.68
N ASP A 83 17.93 1.73 12.81
CA ASP A 83 18.36 0.65 13.70
C ASP A 83 19.17 1.14 14.92
N ASP A 84 19.08 2.44 15.24
CA ASP A 84 19.78 3.07 16.37
C ASP A 84 19.51 2.37 17.72
N ASN A 85 18.29 1.86 17.89
CA ASN A 85 17.87 1.03 19.01
C ASN A 85 16.63 0.20 18.63
N GLU A 86 16.29 -0.78 19.46
CA GLU A 86 15.18 -1.70 19.20
C GLU A 86 13.83 -0.99 18.99
N GLN A 87 13.51 0.03 19.79
CA GLN A 87 12.25 0.75 19.68
C GLN A 87 12.18 1.55 18.37
N THR A 88 13.25 2.25 18.00
CA THR A 88 13.35 2.97 16.72
C THR A 88 13.26 2.01 15.53
N MET A 89 13.89 0.85 15.62
CA MET A 89 13.82 -0.20 14.59
C MET A 89 12.40 -0.74 14.45
N GLN A 90 11.72 -1.05 15.55
CA GLN A 90 10.34 -1.52 15.52
C GLN A 90 9.40 -0.48 14.88
N VAL A 91 9.54 0.80 15.26
CA VAL A 91 8.72 1.88 14.69
C VAL A 91 8.99 2.05 13.20
N SER A 92 10.25 2.05 12.76
CA SER A 92 10.59 2.17 11.35
C SER A 92 10.07 0.99 10.52
N LEU A 93 10.21 -0.25 11.03
CA LEU A 93 9.66 -1.45 10.39
C LEU A 93 8.14 -1.41 10.28
N ILE A 94 7.42 -0.95 11.31
CA ILE A 94 5.95 -0.83 11.28
C ILE A 94 5.51 0.22 10.26
N ASN A 95 6.19 1.37 10.20
CA ASN A 95 5.92 2.40 9.20
C ASN A 95 6.17 1.89 7.78
N ASN A 96 7.28 1.19 7.57
CA ASN A 96 7.61 0.56 6.29
C ASN A 96 6.55 -0.48 5.90
N LEU A 97 6.12 -1.34 6.83
CA LEU A 97 5.05 -2.31 6.62
C LEU A 97 3.73 -1.67 6.20
N SER A 98 3.38 -0.51 6.76
CA SER A 98 2.19 0.25 6.34
C SER A 98 2.28 0.67 4.87
N ILE A 99 3.44 1.19 4.44
CA ILE A 99 3.67 1.58 3.04
C ILE A 99 3.62 0.35 2.13
N CYS A 100 4.28 -0.75 2.50
CA CYS A 100 4.23 -2.02 1.76
C CYS A 100 2.78 -2.50 1.61
N ALA A 101 1.98 -2.41 2.68
CA ALA A 101 0.59 -2.83 2.63
C ALA A 101 -0.25 -1.98 1.69
N GLN A 102 -0.09 -0.65 1.70
CA GLN A 102 -0.79 0.23 0.75
C GLN A 102 -0.40 -0.07 -0.69
N LEU A 103 0.91 -0.23 -0.96
CA LEU A 103 1.43 -0.64 -2.26
C LEU A 103 0.80 -1.98 -2.70
N GLY A 104 0.77 -2.98 -1.82
CA GLY A 104 0.19 -4.28 -2.12
C GLY A 104 -1.31 -4.21 -2.40
N ILE A 105 -2.07 -3.41 -1.65
CA ILE A 105 -3.50 -3.20 -1.91
C ILE A 105 -3.68 -2.53 -3.28
N ALA A 106 -2.88 -1.52 -3.60
CA ALA A 106 -2.94 -0.83 -4.89
C ALA A 106 -2.63 -1.78 -6.05
N ALA A 107 -1.63 -2.66 -5.89
CA ALA A 107 -1.23 -3.62 -6.92
C ALA A 107 -2.21 -4.77 -7.11
N THR A 108 -2.93 -5.20 -6.06
CA THR A 108 -3.68 -6.47 -6.07
C THR A 108 -5.18 -6.32 -5.88
N GLY A 109 -5.64 -5.17 -5.38
CA GLY A 109 -7.02 -4.98 -4.92
C GLY A 109 -7.43 -5.94 -3.79
N ASP A 110 -6.47 -6.60 -3.12
CA ASP A 110 -6.76 -7.48 -1.99
C ASP A 110 -7.14 -6.68 -0.73
N SER A 111 -7.82 -7.35 0.20
CA SER A 111 -8.13 -6.78 1.51
C SER A 111 -6.86 -6.38 2.27
N SER A 112 -6.92 -5.27 3.00
CA SER A 112 -5.81 -4.76 3.81
C SER A 112 -5.27 -5.81 4.79
N LYS A 113 -6.16 -6.61 5.41
CA LYS A 113 -5.77 -7.71 6.30
C LYS A 113 -4.91 -8.76 5.60
N SER A 114 -5.30 -9.18 4.39
CA SER A 114 -4.57 -10.19 3.61
C SER A 114 -3.18 -9.68 3.26
N VAL A 115 -3.11 -8.46 2.71
CA VAL A 115 -1.86 -7.85 2.26
C VAL A 115 -0.92 -7.57 3.44
N PHE A 116 -1.44 -6.98 4.52
CA PHE A 116 -0.64 -6.70 5.71
C PHE A 116 -0.06 -7.99 6.30
N SER A 117 -0.87 -9.05 6.43
CA SER A 117 -0.41 -10.36 6.90
C SER A 117 0.68 -10.95 6.00
N ALA A 118 0.59 -10.78 4.67
CA ALA A 118 1.61 -11.24 3.74
C ALA A 118 2.94 -10.52 3.97
N PHE A 119 2.93 -9.18 4.02
CA PHE A 119 4.15 -8.41 4.24
C PHE A 119 4.74 -8.62 5.64
N THR A 120 3.94 -8.69 6.71
CA THR A 120 4.46 -9.00 8.06
C THR A 120 5.18 -10.35 8.09
N HIS A 121 4.61 -11.38 7.46
CA HIS A 121 5.24 -12.70 7.36
C HIS A 121 6.56 -12.64 6.58
N LEU A 122 6.59 -11.92 5.45
CA LEU A 122 7.80 -11.76 4.64
C LEU A 122 8.88 -10.94 5.35
N THR A 123 8.52 -9.88 6.05
CA THR A 123 9.43 -9.11 6.90
C THR A 123 10.04 -9.98 7.99
N GLY A 124 9.23 -10.79 8.67
CA GLY A 124 9.74 -11.76 9.65
C GLY A 124 10.74 -12.74 9.04
N LYS A 125 10.52 -13.21 7.80
CA LYS A 125 11.49 -14.04 7.09
C LYS A 125 12.77 -13.28 6.72
N ALA A 126 12.64 -12.06 6.21
CA ALA A 126 13.77 -11.22 5.80
C ALA A 126 14.66 -10.84 6.99
N LEU A 127 14.08 -10.54 8.15
CA LEU A 127 14.84 -10.28 9.39
C LEU A 127 15.63 -11.50 9.87
N ASN A 128 15.14 -12.72 9.62
CA ASN A 128 15.86 -13.95 9.98
C ASN A 128 16.96 -14.32 8.96
N LYS A 129 16.92 -13.74 7.75
CA LYS A 129 17.88 -13.97 6.67
C LYS A 129 18.10 -12.66 5.88
N PRO A 130 18.81 -11.67 6.45
CA PRO A 130 19.15 -10.44 5.74
C PRO A 130 19.90 -10.74 4.43
N GLU A 131 19.90 -9.78 3.50
CA GLU A 131 20.49 -9.88 2.17
C GLU A 131 19.85 -10.95 1.24
N THR A 132 18.76 -11.58 1.70
CA THR A 132 18.00 -12.56 0.92
C THR A 132 16.56 -12.08 0.72
N THR A 133 16.11 -12.05 -0.53
CA THR A 133 14.72 -11.71 -0.85
C THR A 133 13.77 -12.80 -0.36
N ALA A 134 12.92 -12.47 0.60
CA ALA A 134 11.77 -13.28 0.98
C ALA A 134 10.61 -13.02 0.02
N PHE A 135 10.02 -14.07 -0.55
CA PHE A 135 8.85 -13.97 -1.43
C PHE A 135 7.71 -14.85 -0.95
N ASN A 136 6.49 -14.53 -1.39
CA ASN A 136 5.37 -15.47 -1.34
C ASN A 136 5.11 -16.06 -2.74
N GLU A 137 4.70 -17.33 -2.78
CA GLU A 137 4.46 -18.04 -4.04
C GLU A 137 2.97 -18.00 -4.46
N ARG A 138 2.21 -16.99 -4.01
CA ARG A 138 0.78 -16.90 -4.35
C ARG A 138 0.61 -16.27 -5.73
N THR A 139 -0.10 -16.93 -6.63
CA THR A 139 -0.42 -16.41 -7.97
C THR A 139 -1.71 -15.59 -7.95
N PRO A 140 -1.86 -14.55 -8.79
CA PRO A 140 -0.92 -14.07 -9.83
C PRO A 140 0.09 -13.01 -9.34
N PHE A 141 0.07 -12.62 -8.05
CA PHE A 141 0.88 -11.52 -7.52
C PHE A 141 1.98 -12.00 -6.56
N HIS A 142 3.24 -11.77 -6.91
CA HIS A 142 4.36 -12.14 -6.04
C HIS A 142 4.78 -10.98 -5.15
N TYR A 143 4.44 -11.07 -3.88
CA TYR A 143 4.91 -10.16 -2.85
C TYR A 143 6.33 -10.53 -2.45
N HIS A 144 7.15 -9.52 -2.18
CA HIS A 144 8.52 -9.72 -1.73
C HIS A 144 8.94 -8.69 -0.69
N VAL A 145 9.90 -9.08 0.16
CA VAL A 145 10.61 -8.22 1.09
C VAL A 145 12.09 -8.60 1.09
N LEU A 146 12.96 -7.60 1.06
CA LEU A 146 14.41 -7.72 1.23
C LEU A 146 14.82 -6.72 2.30
N ILE A 147 15.66 -7.14 3.24
CA ILE A 147 16.32 -6.25 4.20
C ILE A 147 17.82 -6.37 3.97
N THR A 148 18.49 -5.25 3.71
CA THR A 148 19.94 -5.20 3.47
C THR A 148 20.58 -4.31 4.54
N GLU A 149 21.66 -4.78 5.15
CA GLU A 149 22.39 -4.11 6.22
C GLU A 149 23.76 -3.61 5.71
N MET A 150 24.36 -4.26 4.71
CA MET A 150 25.77 -4.04 4.37
C MET A 150 26.03 -3.24 3.10
N ILE A 151 25.03 -3.03 2.25
CA ILE A 151 25.24 -2.52 0.88
C ILE A 151 25.10 -1.00 0.78
N ALA A 152 24.45 -0.35 1.75
CA ALA A 152 24.02 1.06 1.64
C ALA A 152 24.48 1.98 2.78
N GLU A 153 25.51 1.59 3.55
CA GLU A 153 25.94 2.28 4.78
C GLU A 153 24.83 2.47 5.84
N SER A 154 23.66 1.85 5.60
CA SER A 154 22.43 1.96 6.35
C SER A 154 21.55 0.75 6.07
N THR A 155 20.71 0.38 7.04
CA THR A 155 19.77 -0.72 6.88
C THR A 155 18.59 -0.26 6.02
N LEU A 156 18.31 -0.99 4.94
CA LEU A 156 17.21 -0.71 4.02
C LEU A 156 16.22 -1.87 3.99
N MET A 157 14.94 -1.54 3.87
CA MET A 157 13.86 -2.46 3.55
C MET A 157 13.33 -2.16 2.16
N GLN A 158 13.47 -3.11 1.25
CA GLN A 158 12.75 -3.12 -0.01
C GLN A 158 11.54 -4.03 0.11
N CYS A 159 10.37 -3.58 -0.31
CA CYS A 159 9.18 -4.41 -0.40
C CYS A 159 8.37 -4.10 -1.64
N GLY A 160 7.68 -5.09 -2.18
CA GLY A 160 6.92 -4.85 -3.38
C GLY A 160 6.05 -6.00 -3.85
N VAL A 161 5.44 -5.78 -5.01
CA VAL A 161 4.68 -6.76 -5.77
C VAL A 161 5.22 -6.79 -7.19
N LYS A 162 5.49 -7.99 -7.71
CA LYS A 162 5.88 -8.20 -9.10
C LYS A 162 4.82 -9.01 -9.85
N ASN A 163 4.73 -8.77 -11.15
CA ASN A 163 3.96 -9.61 -12.07
C ASN A 163 4.66 -10.97 -12.23
N GLN A 164 3.90 -12.02 -12.50
CA GLN A 164 4.47 -13.31 -12.92
C GLN A 164 4.95 -13.27 -14.37
#